data_AF-A0A924R1P5-F1
#
_entry.id   AF-A0A924R1P5-F1
#
_cell.length_a   1.000
_cell.length_b   1.000
_cell.length_c   1.000
_cell.angle_alpha   90.00
_cell.angle_beta   90.00
_cell.angle_gamma   90.00
#
_symmetry.space_group_name_H-M   'P 1'
#
loop_
_entity.id
_entity.type
_entity.pdbx_description
1 polymer ?
#
loop_
_entity_poly.entity_id
_entity_poly.type
_entity_poly.pdbx_seq_one_letter_code
_entity_poly.pdbx_strand_id
1 'polypeptide(L)'
;AERVAVQLAGTRAAWLALQACSGDQAASRSPGGGAAWISQLDEAERRAEAFLTEADLLTMALEAASGRRNLQVINLCGRQRMLSQRLAKQALLAAVLPDAAAAAQTAAAVLTVQAFEAALLALEQAPLASEGIRAALAQARGQWHRLLDGQRRAGGGDAVAGRSALARESDALSNSFDQLTSLYEHSMQVLLG
;
A
#
# COMPACT_ATOMS: atom_id res chain seq x y z
N ALA A 1 19.70 4.42 17.18
CA ALA A 1 19.10 5.69 17.62
C ALA A 1 19.13 6.75 16.52
N GLU A 2 20.30 7.06 15.94
CA GLU A 2 20.46 8.08 14.88
C GLU A 2 19.57 7.86 13.64
N ARG A 3 19.57 6.63 13.08
CA ARG A 3 18.71 6.29 11.92
C ARG A 3 17.21 6.51 12.18
N VAL A 4 16.74 6.21 13.40
CA VAL A 4 15.33 6.42 13.78
C VAL A 4 15.01 7.91 13.86
N ALA A 5 15.90 8.72 14.42
CA ALA A 5 15.73 10.17 14.51
C ALA A 5 15.64 10.84 13.13
N VAL A 6 16.50 10.43 12.19
CA VAL A 6 16.47 10.92 10.79
C VAL A 6 15.13 10.60 10.13
N GLN A 7 14.67 9.35 10.23
CA GLN A 7 13.40 8.93 9.62
C GLN A 7 12.18 9.59 10.26
N LEU A 8 12.22 9.84 11.57
CA LEU A 8 11.16 10.58 12.26
C LEU A 8 11.07 12.02 11.75
N ALA A 9 12.20 12.68 11.53
CA ALA A 9 12.24 14.02 10.97
C ALA A 9 11.69 14.06 9.54
N GLY A 10 12.07 13.08 8.70
CA GLY A 10 11.56 12.92 7.33
C GLY A 10 10.05 12.72 7.30
N THR A 11 9.53 11.79 8.11
CA THR A 11 8.09 11.53 8.27
C THR A 11 7.33 12.79 8.70
N ARG A 12 7.87 13.54 9.68
CA ARG A 12 7.27 14.80 10.12
C ARG A 12 7.23 15.85 9.01
N ALA A 13 8.31 16.00 8.24
CA ALA A 13 8.37 16.95 7.14
C ALA A 13 7.34 16.61 6.04
N ALA A 14 7.25 15.34 5.67
CA ALA A 14 6.28 14.88 4.68
C ALA A 14 4.82 15.05 5.15
N TRP A 15 4.55 14.79 6.43
CA TRP A 15 3.24 15.04 7.04
C TRP A 15 2.82 16.51 6.95
N LEU A 16 3.72 17.43 7.33
CA LEU A 16 3.44 18.87 7.26
C LEU A 16 3.17 19.33 5.82
N ALA A 17 3.90 18.79 4.84
CA ALA A 17 3.68 19.09 3.43
C ALA A 17 2.32 18.60 2.93
N LEU A 18 1.87 17.41 3.36
CA LEU A 18 0.54 16.88 3.05
C LEU A 18 -0.57 17.75 3.69
N GLN A 19 -0.38 18.19 4.93
CA GLN A 19 -1.33 19.06 5.62
C GLN A 19 -1.47 20.44 4.94
N ALA A 20 -0.37 21.01 4.45
CA ALA A 20 -0.42 22.28 3.73
C ALA A 20 -1.28 22.17 2.45
N CYS A 21 -1.15 21.07 1.72
CA CYS A 21 -1.94 20.82 0.51
C CYS A 21 -3.45 20.67 0.80
N SER A 22 -3.83 20.06 1.94
CA SER A 22 -5.24 19.90 2.32
C SER A 22 -5.84 21.16 2.96
N GLY A 23 -5.04 21.97 3.65
CA GLY A 23 -5.43 23.26 4.21
C GLY A 23 -5.81 24.30 3.15
N ASP A 24 -5.05 24.38 2.06
CA ASP A 24 -5.32 25.31 0.94
C ASP A 24 -6.56 24.90 0.10
N GLN A 25 -6.91 23.61 0.08
CA GLN A 25 -8.11 23.11 -0.60
C GLN A 25 -9.41 23.53 0.10
N ALA A 26 -9.39 23.71 1.43
CA ALA A 26 -10.57 24.19 2.17
C ALA A 26 -10.93 25.64 1.83
N ALA A 27 -9.94 26.46 1.45
CA ALA A 27 -10.12 27.87 1.12
C ALA A 27 -10.57 28.12 -0.35
N SER A 28 -10.37 27.15 -1.26
CA SER A 28 -10.58 27.32 -2.70
C SER A 28 -11.80 26.61 -3.29
N ARG A 29 -12.85 26.34 -2.49
CA ARG A 29 -14.12 25.67 -2.90
C ARG A 29 -14.98 26.43 -3.94
N SER A 30 -14.40 27.26 -4.79
CA SER A 30 -15.02 27.58 -6.08
C SER A 30 -14.73 26.41 -7.03
N PRO A 31 -15.72 25.89 -7.77
CA PRO A 31 -15.49 24.84 -8.76
C PRO A 31 -14.71 25.45 -9.93
N GLY A 32 -13.40 25.60 -9.76
CA GLY A 32 -12.48 25.85 -10.86
C GLY A 32 -12.62 24.69 -11.85
N GLY A 33 -12.64 25.02 -13.15
CA GLY A 33 -12.94 24.05 -14.21
C GLY A 33 -12.07 22.77 -14.17
N GLY A 34 -12.45 21.79 -14.99
CA GLY A 34 -11.92 20.41 -14.99
C GLY A 34 -10.40 20.23 -14.84
N ALA A 35 -9.58 21.19 -15.27
CA ALA A 35 -8.13 21.12 -15.14
C ALA A 35 -7.60 21.43 -13.72
N ALA A 36 -8.30 22.26 -12.94
CA ALA A 36 -7.85 22.69 -11.62
C ALA A 36 -7.94 21.55 -10.58
N TRP A 37 -9.04 20.79 -10.58
CA TRP A 37 -9.21 19.68 -9.64
C TRP A 37 -8.25 18.52 -9.94
N ILE A 38 -7.93 18.24 -11.21
CA ILE A 38 -6.96 17.22 -11.61
C ILE A 38 -5.57 17.55 -11.06
N SER A 39 -5.17 18.82 -11.17
CA SER A 39 -3.87 19.29 -10.67
C SER A 39 -3.80 19.20 -9.14
N GLN A 40 -4.90 19.52 -8.45
CA GLN A 40 -5.00 19.37 -6.99
C GLN A 40 -4.93 17.90 -6.56
N LEU A 41 -5.59 17.00 -7.30
CA LEU A 41 -5.55 15.56 -7.06
C LEU A 41 -4.13 15.00 -7.21
N ASP A 42 -3.42 15.38 -8.29
CA ASP A 42 -2.03 14.95 -8.50
C ASP A 42 -1.09 15.42 -7.38
N GLU A 43 -1.18 16.69 -6.96
CA GLU A 43 -0.37 17.20 -5.86
C GLU A 43 -0.69 16.49 -4.54
N ALA A 44 -1.98 16.32 -4.23
CA ALA A 44 -2.40 15.62 -3.02
C ALA A 44 -1.89 14.16 -3.00
N GLU A 45 -1.98 13.46 -4.13
CA GLU A 45 -1.45 12.11 -4.30
C GLU A 45 0.06 12.06 -4.08
N ARG A 46 0.84 12.94 -4.73
CA ARG A 46 2.29 12.98 -4.58
C ARG A 46 2.72 13.22 -3.14
N ARG A 47 2.01 14.10 -2.41
CA ARG A 47 2.28 14.36 -0.99
C ARG A 47 1.92 13.18 -0.09
N ALA A 48 0.77 12.54 -0.36
CA ALA A 48 0.33 11.37 0.38
C ALA A 48 1.32 10.21 0.20
N GLU A 49 1.82 10.02 -1.02
CA GLU A 49 2.78 8.98 -1.37
C GLU A 49 4.17 9.21 -0.74
N ALA A 50 4.63 10.46 -0.70
CA ALA A 50 5.85 10.83 0.01
C ALA A 50 5.73 10.54 1.52
N PHE A 51 4.62 10.94 2.15
CA PHE A 51 4.36 10.67 3.56
C PHE A 51 4.30 9.16 3.87
N LEU A 52 3.61 8.39 3.03
CA LEU A 52 3.53 6.93 3.14
C LEU A 52 4.92 6.28 3.10
N THR A 53 5.77 6.71 2.15
CA THR A 53 7.14 6.19 2.00
C THR A 53 7.98 6.46 3.24
N GLU A 54 7.96 7.69 3.75
CA GLU A 54 8.70 8.07 4.97
C GLU A 54 8.21 7.28 6.20
N ALA A 55 6.90 7.09 6.33
CA ALA A 55 6.31 6.32 7.42
C ALA A 55 6.73 4.83 7.40
N ASP A 56 6.82 4.22 6.21
CA ASP A 56 7.32 2.85 6.06
C ASP A 56 8.82 2.76 6.42
N LEU A 57 9.63 3.72 5.97
CA LEU A 57 11.06 3.80 6.34
C LEU A 57 11.28 3.96 7.84
N LEU A 58 10.45 4.77 8.51
CA LEU A 58 10.47 4.91 9.97
C LEU A 58 10.11 3.58 10.65
N THR A 59 9.08 2.89 10.16
CA THR A 59 8.65 1.59 10.69
C THR A 59 9.78 0.57 10.58
N MET A 60 10.45 0.49 9.44
CA MET A 60 11.62 -0.38 9.25
C MET A 60 12.78 -0.01 10.18
N ALA A 61 13.04 1.28 10.38
CA ALA A 61 14.11 1.73 11.28
C ALA A 61 13.82 1.37 12.75
N LEU A 62 12.55 1.49 13.17
CA LEU A 62 12.09 1.09 14.51
C LEU A 62 12.18 -0.43 14.70
N GLU A 63 11.72 -1.20 13.71
CA GLU A 63 11.81 -2.66 13.71
C GLU A 63 13.27 -3.13 13.88
N ALA A 64 14.18 -2.60 13.05
CA ALA A 64 15.60 -2.91 13.11
C ALA A 64 16.25 -2.55 14.46
N ALA A 65 15.81 -1.45 15.09
CA ALA A 65 16.30 -1.03 16.39
C ALA A 65 15.72 -1.86 17.56
N SER A 66 14.53 -2.46 17.40
CA SER A 66 13.83 -3.18 18.46
C SER A 66 14.43 -4.55 18.79
N GLY A 67 15.20 -5.16 17.88
CA GLY A 67 15.74 -6.51 18.02
C GLY A 67 14.68 -7.64 18.01
N ARG A 68 13.41 -7.30 17.83
CA ARG A 68 12.27 -8.22 17.91
C ARG A 68 11.93 -8.79 16.53
N ARG A 69 12.58 -9.91 16.17
CA ARG A 69 12.35 -10.61 14.88
C ARG A 69 10.89 -11.06 14.67
N ASN A 70 10.15 -11.25 15.76
CA ASN A 70 8.75 -11.65 15.74
C ASN A 70 7.80 -10.55 15.20
N LEU A 71 8.23 -9.28 15.19
CA LEU A 71 7.44 -8.17 14.61
C LEU A 71 7.52 -8.10 13.09
N GLN A 72 8.51 -8.77 12.47
CA GLN A 72 8.75 -8.67 11.03
C GLN A 72 7.58 -9.22 10.20
N VAL A 73 7.03 -10.36 10.58
CA VAL A 73 5.90 -10.99 9.85
C VAL A 73 4.62 -10.17 9.97
N ILE A 74 4.38 -9.55 11.14
CA ILE A 74 3.25 -8.62 11.35
C ILE A 74 3.43 -7.39 10.45
N ASN A 75 4.62 -6.79 10.45
CA ASN A 75 4.92 -5.62 9.63
C ASN A 75 4.81 -5.92 8.13
N LEU A 76 5.22 -7.12 7.70
CA LEU A 76 5.03 -7.57 6.33
C LEU A 76 3.54 -7.68 5.99
N CYS A 77 2.71 -8.27 6.84
CA CYS A 77 1.25 -8.31 6.62
C CYS A 77 0.65 -6.89 6.56
N GLY A 78 1.11 -5.97 7.42
CA GLY A 78 0.75 -4.55 7.37
C GLY A 78 1.10 -3.89 6.02
N ARG A 79 2.35 -4.07 5.56
CA ARG A 79 2.81 -3.57 4.26
C ARG A 79 2.01 -4.14 3.10
N GLN A 80 1.61 -5.41 3.15
CA GLN A 80 0.82 -6.03 2.09
C GLN A 80 -0.56 -5.37 1.92
N ARG A 81 -1.23 -5.00 3.02
CA ARG A 81 -2.50 -4.23 2.97
C ARG A 81 -2.32 -2.87 2.34
N MET A 82 -1.25 -2.17 2.73
CA MET A 82 -0.89 -0.88 2.14
C MET A 82 -0.61 -1.03 0.63
N LEU A 83 0.18 -2.02 0.23
CA LEU A 83 0.58 -2.22 -1.16
C LEU A 83 -0.59 -2.63 -2.06
N SER A 84 -1.53 -3.46 -1.59
CA SER A 84 -2.72 -3.82 -2.38
C SER A 84 -3.61 -2.61 -2.67
N GLN A 85 -3.85 -1.78 -1.65
CA GLN A 85 -4.62 -0.55 -1.77
C GLN A 85 -3.90 0.49 -2.62
N ARG A 86 -2.57 0.62 -2.44
CA ARG A 86 -1.71 1.51 -3.23
C ARG A 86 -1.74 1.15 -4.72
N LEU A 87 -1.67 -0.13 -5.06
CA LEU A 87 -1.75 -0.57 -6.45
C LEU A 87 -3.10 -0.23 -7.08
N ALA A 88 -4.20 -0.50 -6.37
CA ALA A 88 -5.54 -0.15 -6.84
C ALA A 88 -5.67 1.36 -7.07
N LYS A 89 -5.22 2.18 -6.12
CA LYS A 89 -5.18 3.64 -6.23
C LYS A 89 -4.38 4.11 -7.45
N GLN A 90 -3.16 3.60 -7.63
CA GLN A 90 -2.29 3.94 -8.75
C GLN A 90 -2.93 3.59 -10.10
N ALA A 91 -3.53 2.41 -10.23
CA ALA A 91 -4.23 1.98 -11.43
C ALA A 91 -5.46 2.84 -11.74
N LEU A 92 -6.23 3.23 -10.72
CA LEU A 92 -7.39 4.11 -10.89
C LEU A 92 -6.98 5.53 -11.27
N LEU A 93 -5.93 6.08 -10.64
CA LEU A 93 -5.41 7.41 -10.95
C LEU A 93 -4.79 7.48 -12.35
N ALA A 94 -4.09 6.43 -12.80
CA ALA A 94 -3.57 6.35 -14.16
C ALA A 94 -4.67 6.46 -15.24
N ALA A 95 -5.92 6.12 -14.91
CA ALA A 95 -7.04 6.21 -15.83
C ALA A 95 -7.72 7.60 -15.86
N VAL A 96 -7.37 8.51 -14.94
CA VAL A 96 -8.03 9.80 -14.76
C VAL A 96 -7.06 10.98 -14.91
N LEU A 97 -5.79 10.79 -14.55
CA LEU A 97 -4.75 11.80 -14.65
C LEU A 97 -4.26 11.97 -16.11
N PRO A 98 -3.73 13.15 -16.47
CA PRO A 98 -3.19 13.41 -17.80
C PRO A 98 -1.85 12.71 -18.02
N ASP A 99 -1.49 12.51 -19.29
CA ASP A 99 -0.39 11.67 -19.80
C ASP A 99 0.83 11.51 -18.87
N ALA A 100 1.53 12.60 -18.53
CA ALA A 100 2.74 12.52 -17.72
C ALA A 100 2.48 11.98 -16.29
N ALA A 101 1.39 12.42 -15.66
CA ALA A 101 1.00 11.97 -14.33
C ALA A 101 0.45 10.53 -14.37
N ALA A 102 -0.30 10.16 -15.41
CA ALA A 102 -0.73 8.78 -15.63
C ALA A 102 0.44 7.81 -15.85
N ALA A 103 1.45 8.23 -16.62
CA ALA A 103 2.67 7.46 -16.82
C ALA A 103 3.46 7.29 -15.51
N ALA A 104 3.54 8.33 -14.68
CA ALA A 104 4.16 8.26 -13.36
C ALA A 104 3.44 7.24 -12.45
N GLN A 105 2.11 7.26 -12.40
CA GLN A 105 1.33 6.27 -11.63
C GLN A 105 1.53 4.84 -12.15
N THR A 106 1.63 4.67 -13.46
CA THR A 106 1.90 3.36 -14.09
C THR A 106 3.29 2.85 -13.72
N ALA A 107 4.32 3.70 -13.78
CA ALA A 107 5.68 3.34 -13.36
C ALA A 107 5.74 3.00 -11.87
N ALA A 108 5.06 3.78 -11.02
CA ALA A 108 4.96 3.52 -9.60
C ALA A 108 4.23 2.20 -9.29
N ALA A 109 3.19 1.86 -10.06
CA ALA A 109 2.47 0.59 -9.94
C ALA A 109 3.37 -0.64 -10.17
N VAL A 110 4.32 -0.56 -11.12
CA VAL A 110 5.30 -1.64 -11.35
C VAL A 110 6.14 -1.89 -10.11
N LEU A 111 6.61 -0.82 -9.44
CA LEU A 111 7.38 -0.93 -8.21
C LEU A 111 6.53 -1.48 -7.06
N THR A 112 5.26 -1.07 -6.95
CA THR A 112 4.32 -1.60 -5.96
C THR A 112 4.11 -3.11 -6.14
N VAL A 113 3.96 -3.59 -7.39
CA VAL A 113 3.84 -5.02 -7.72
C VAL A 113 5.09 -5.78 -7.26
N GLN A 114 6.28 -5.28 -7.58
CA GLN A 114 7.54 -5.91 -7.18
C GLN A 114 7.69 -5.99 -5.65
N ALA A 115 7.36 -4.90 -4.95
CA ALA A 115 7.42 -4.85 -3.49
C ALA A 115 6.41 -5.82 -2.85
N PHE A 116 5.19 -5.91 -3.41
CA PHE A 116 4.17 -6.83 -2.93
C PHE A 116 4.63 -8.28 -3.09
N GLU A 117 5.11 -8.66 -4.27
CA GLU A 117 5.57 -10.03 -4.53
C GLU A 117 6.74 -10.43 -3.64
N ALA A 118 7.73 -9.54 -3.47
CA ALA A 118 8.87 -9.81 -2.61
C ALA A 118 8.44 -10.04 -1.14
N ALA A 119 7.53 -9.22 -0.63
CA ALA A 119 7.06 -9.35 0.75
C ALA A 119 6.11 -10.55 0.94
N LEU A 120 5.30 -10.92 -0.05
CA LEU A 120 4.46 -12.11 0.03
C LEU A 120 5.30 -13.39 -0.04
N LEU A 121 6.33 -13.43 -0.90
CA LEU A 121 7.30 -14.54 -0.90
C LEU A 121 8.00 -14.69 0.45
N ALA A 122 8.39 -13.58 1.08
CA ALA A 122 9.00 -13.60 2.42
C ALA A 122 8.05 -14.16 3.49
N LEU A 123 6.74 -13.87 3.39
CA LEU A 123 5.73 -14.45 4.27
C LEU A 123 5.54 -15.95 4.02
N GLU A 124 5.51 -16.38 2.76
CA GLU A 124 5.41 -17.79 2.35
C GLU A 124 6.60 -18.63 2.81
N GLN A 125 7.80 -18.03 2.91
CA GLN A 125 9.02 -18.68 3.38
C GLN A 125 9.25 -18.56 4.90
N ALA A 126 8.35 -17.88 5.62
CA ALA A 126 8.54 -17.66 7.05
C ALA A 126 8.41 -18.99 7.85
N PRO A 127 9.29 -19.24 8.84
CA PRO A 127 9.33 -20.51 9.57
C PRO A 127 8.11 -20.78 10.46
N LEU A 128 7.27 -19.77 10.69
CA LEU A 128 6.09 -19.83 11.57
C LEU A 128 4.78 -20.17 10.81
N ALA A 129 4.85 -20.76 9.62
CA ALA A 129 3.67 -21.06 8.82
C ALA A 129 2.96 -22.33 9.32
N SER A 130 1.86 -22.18 10.05
CA SER A 130 0.89 -23.26 10.32
C SER A 130 0.10 -23.63 9.05
N GLU A 131 -0.68 -24.72 9.08
CA GLU A 131 -1.59 -25.05 7.96
C GLU A 131 -2.59 -23.93 7.68
N GLY A 132 -3.15 -23.31 8.74
CA GLY A 132 -4.05 -22.17 8.61
C GLY A 132 -3.39 -20.96 7.96
N ILE A 133 -2.14 -20.67 8.32
CA ILE A 133 -1.35 -19.58 7.69
C ILE A 133 -1.07 -19.89 6.22
N ARG A 134 -0.67 -21.13 5.89
CA ARG A 134 -0.43 -21.55 4.50
C ARG A 134 -1.70 -21.42 3.64
N ALA A 135 -2.85 -21.83 4.18
CA ALA A 135 -4.12 -21.71 3.47
C ALA A 135 -4.51 -20.24 3.23
N ALA A 136 -4.34 -19.38 4.24
CA ALA A 136 -4.62 -17.95 4.12
C ALA A 136 -3.67 -17.24 3.13
N LEU A 137 -2.38 -17.60 3.10
CA LEU A 137 -1.42 -17.09 2.11
C LEU A 137 -1.80 -17.54 0.69
N ALA A 138 -2.21 -18.79 0.49
CA ALA A 138 -2.67 -19.28 -0.80
C ALA A 138 -3.93 -18.53 -1.29
N GLN A 139 -4.87 -18.24 -0.38
CA GLN A 139 -6.04 -17.41 -0.68
C GLN A 139 -5.63 -15.99 -1.11
N ALA A 140 -4.74 -15.35 -0.34
CA ALA A 140 -4.21 -14.02 -0.66
C ALA A 140 -3.52 -14.01 -2.03
N ARG A 141 -2.74 -15.03 -2.36
CA ARG A 141 -2.13 -15.17 -3.69
C ARG A 141 -3.16 -15.21 -4.82
N GLY A 142 -4.25 -15.97 -4.63
CA GLY A 142 -5.34 -16.03 -5.60
C GLY A 142 -6.03 -14.66 -5.79
N GLN A 143 -6.28 -13.93 -4.70
CA GLN A 143 -6.83 -12.57 -4.75
C GLN A 143 -5.87 -11.59 -5.44
N TRP A 144 -4.57 -11.72 -5.17
CA TRP A 144 -3.54 -10.90 -5.80
C TRP A 144 -3.50 -11.08 -7.32
N HIS A 145 -3.55 -12.32 -7.83
CA HIS A 145 -3.63 -12.54 -9.27
C HIS A 145 -4.89 -11.90 -9.89
N ARG A 146 -6.05 -12.00 -9.22
CA ARG A 146 -7.27 -11.34 -9.68
C ARG A 146 -7.18 -9.82 -9.66
N LEU A 147 -6.48 -9.25 -8.68
CA LEU A 147 -6.18 -7.81 -8.64
C LEU A 147 -5.34 -7.39 -9.86
N LEU A 148 -4.26 -8.13 -10.16
CA LEU A 148 -3.41 -7.86 -11.34
C LEU A 148 -4.18 -8.01 -12.66
N ASP A 149 -5.08 -8.99 -12.75
CA ASP A 149 -5.97 -9.15 -13.90
C ASP A 149 -6.95 -7.98 -14.04
N GLY A 150 -7.46 -7.47 -12.90
CA GLY A 150 -8.26 -6.25 -12.84
C GLY A 150 -7.48 -5.03 -13.34
N GLN A 151 -6.22 -4.87 -12.90
CA GLN A 151 -5.33 -3.79 -13.31
C GLN A 151 -5.13 -3.76 -14.83
N ARG A 152 -4.82 -4.91 -15.43
CA ARG A 152 -4.59 -4.98 -16.89
C ARG A 152 -5.83 -4.64 -17.70
N ARG A 153 -7.02 -4.98 -17.20
CA ARG A 153 -8.30 -4.67 -17.86
C ARG A 153 -8.78 -3.24 -17.63
N ALA A 154 -8.32 -2.58 -16.57
CA ALA A 154 -8.80 -1.25 -16.17
C ALA A 154 -8.58 -0.14 -17.23
N GLY A 155 -7.62 -0.32 -18.15
CA GLY A 155 -7.35 0.60 -19.28
C GLY A 155 -7.85 0.11 -20.65
N GLY A 156 -8.55 -1.03 -20.72
CA GLY A 156 -8.98 -1.65 -21.98
C GLY A 156 -10.49 -1.57 -22.23
N GLY A 157 -10.98 -2.37 -23.19
CA GLY A 157 -12.41 -2.41 -23.56
C GLY A 157 -13.37 -2.84 -22.44
N ASP A 158 -12.86 -3.47 -21.37
CA ASP A 158 -13.60 -3.89 -20.18
C ASP A 158 -13.20 -3.06 -18.93
N ALA A 159 -12.92 -1.77 -19.12
CA ALA A 159 -12.39 -0.89 -18.08
C ALA A 159 -13.27 -0.80 -16.83
N VAL A 160 -14.60 -0.89 -16.97
CA VAL A 160 -15.51 -0.80 -15.82
C VAL A 160 -15.41 -2.04 -14.95
N ALA A 161 -15.46 -3.25 -15.54
CA ALA A 161 -15.33 -4.46 -14.74
C ALA A 161 -13.91 -4.65 -14.18
N GLY A 162 -12.88 -4.21 -14.93
CA GLY A 162 -11.49 -4.16 -14.44
C GLY A 162 -11.34 -3.27 -13.19
N ARG A 163 -11.88 -2.04 -13.23
CA ARG A 163 -11.86 -1.12 -12.07
C ARG A 163 -12.67 -1.63 -10.88
N SER A 164 -13.83 -2.23 -11.13
CA SER A 164 -14.61 -2.87 -10.07
C SER A 164 -13.88 -4.08 -9.46
N ALA A 165 -13.15 -4.85 -10.26
CA ALA A 165 -12.32 -5.94 -9.77
C ALA A 165 -11.15 -5.42 -8.93
N LEU A 166 -10.50 -4.33 -9.34
CA LEU A 166 -9.44 -3.68 -8.57
C LEU A 166 -9.89 -3.35 -7.15
N ALA A 167 -11.00 -2.61 -7.00
CA ALA A 167 -11.51 -2.20 -5.70
C ALA A 167 -11.89 -3.41 -4.81
N ARG A 168 -12.61 -4.39 -5.38
CA ARG A 168 -13.03 -5.57 -4.62
C ARG A 168 -11.86 -6.42 -4.15
N GLU A 169 -10.90 -6.70 -5.03
CA GLU A 169 -9.78 -7.58 -4.68
C GLU A 169 -8.77 -6.86 -3.78
N SER A 170 -8.62 -5.53 -3.86
CA SER A 170 -7.77 -4.79 -2.92
C SER A 170 -8.32 -4.85 -1.50
N ASP A 171 -9.64 -4.75 -1.34
CA ASP A 171 -10.32 -4.88 -0.04
C ASP A 171 -10.27 -6.32 0.48
N ALA A 172 -10.49 -7.31 -0.41
CA ALA A 172 -10.38 -8.72 -0.06
C ALA A 172 -8.95 -9.09 0.42
N LEU A 173 -7.93 -8.54 -0.23
CA LEU A 173 -6.55 -8.67 0.20
C LEU A 173 -6.31 -7.99 1.55
N SER A 174 -6.87 -6.79 1.75
CA SER A 174 -6.72 -6.10 3.03
C SER A 174 -7.23 -6.97 4.19
N ASN A 175 -8.44 -7.50 4.04
CA ASN A 175 -9.04 -8.40 5.01
C ASN A 175 -8.24 -9.69 5.21
N SER A 176 -7.70 -10.28 4.14
CA SER A 176 -6.91 -11.51 4.23
C SER A 176 -5.58 -11.28 4.98
N PHE A 177 -4.93 -10.13 4.79
CA PHE A 177 -3.72 -9.78 5.52
C PHE A 177 -3.97 -9.32 6.95
N ASP A 178 -5.14 -8.75 7.25
CA ASP A 178 -5.59 -8.54 8.64
C ASP A 178 -5.78 -9.90 9.34
N GLN A 179 -6.44 -10.85 8.68
CA GLN A 179 -6.58 -12.21 9.21
C GLN A 179 -5.22 -12.92 9.41
N LEU A 180 -4.30 -12.80 8.44
CA LEU A 180 -2.94 -13.33 8.56
C LEU A 180 -2.20 -12.73 9.75
N THR A 181 -2.38 -11.43 10.02
CA THR A 181 -1.81 -10.77 11.20
C THR A 181 -2.27 -11.46 12.48
N SER A 182 -3.58 -11.67 12.64
CA SER A 182 -4.14 -12.38 13.81
C SER A 182 -3.64 -13.83 13.92
N LEU A 183 -3.51 -14.54 12.79
CA LEU A 183 -2.99 -15.91 12.79
C LEU A 183 -1.52 -15.97 13.23
N TYR A 184 -0.68 -15.06 12.74
CA TYR A 184 0.72 -14.98 13.18
C TYR A 184 0.83 -14.59 14.66
N GLU A 185 0.05 -13.60 15.12
CA GLU A 185 0.01 -13.21 16.54
C GLU A 185 -0.35 -14.39 17.44
N HIS A 186 -1.40 -15.14 17.09
CA HIS A 186 -1.80 -16.32 17.84
C HIS A 186 -0.72 -17.41 17.83
N SER A 187 -0.14 -17.72 16.67
CA SER A 187 0.94 -18.72 16.57
C SER A 187 2.15 -18.34 17.42
N MET A 188 2.47 -17.04 17.55
CA MET A 188 3.56 -16.58 18.39
C MET A 188 3.23 -16.68 19.89
N GLN A 189 1.98 -16.40 20.29
CA GLN A 189 1.54 -16.57 21.67
C GLN A 189 1.65 -18.05 22.11
N VAL A 190 1.23 -18.98 21.24
CA VAL A 190 1.31 -20.43 21.51
C VAL A 190 2.76 -20.94 21.62
N LEU A 191 3.72 -20.31 20.92
CA LEU A 191 5.13 -20.72 20.97
C LEU A 191 5.92 -20.06 22.10
N LEU A 192 5.44 -18.95 22.65
CA LEU A 192 6.10 -18.18 23.72
C LEU A 192 5.49 -18.41 25.11
N GLY A 193 4.26 -18.94 25.17
CA GLY A 193 3.58 -19.37 26.40
C GLY A 193 3.78 -20.85 26.68
#